data_AF-S7HET1-F1
#
_entry.id   AF-S7HET1-F1
#
_cell.length_a   1.000
_cell.length_b   1.000
_cell.length_c   1.000
_cell.angle_alpha   90.00
_cell.angle_beta   90.00
_cell.angle_gamma   90.00
#
_symmetry.space_group_name_H-M   'P 1'
#
loop_
_entity.id
_entity.type
_entity.pdbx_description
1 polymer ?
#
loop_
_entity_poly.entity_id
_entity_poly.type
_entity_poly.pdbx_seq_one_letter_code
_entity_poly.pdbx_strand_id
1 'polypeptide(L)'
;MLSRTLLGMRWGDLSEDTRQMLLDRADIDGFNGADGDRYSRGTLHFRNTLMGIQASVETDRFSGDMGNNGIFIDDDAVISRI
;
A
#
# COMPACT_ATOMS: atom_id res chain seq x y z
N MET A 1 -6.49 -12.80 -14.11
CA MET A 1 -5.70 -11.89 -14.98
C MET A 1 -5.80 -10.44 -14.50
N LEU A 2 -5.46 -10.12 -13.25
CA LEU A 2 -5.48 -8.73 -12.73
C LEU A 2 -4.12 -8.01 -12.89
N SER A 3 -3.00 -8.73 -12.91
CA SER A 3 -1.67 -8.10 -12.72
C SER A 3 -1.10 -7.35 -13.92
N ARG A 4 -1.66 -7.53 -15.13
CA ARG A 4 -1.17 -6.79 -16.32
C ARG A 4 -1.90 -5.47 -16.53
N THR A 5 -3.13 -5.36 -16.04
CA THR A 5 -3.97 -4.18 -16.24
C THR A 5 -3.63 -3.06 -15.24
N LEU A 6 -3.20 -3.41 -14.04
CA LEU A 6 -2.96 -2.45 -12.96
C LEU A 6 -1.56 -1.82 -12.97
N LEU A 7 -0.59 -2.45 -13.64
CA LEU A 7 0.79 -1.96 -13.67
C LEU A 7 0.86 -0.57 -14.32
N GLY A 8 1.43 0.40 -13.60
CA GLY A 8 1.56 1.77 -14.06
C GLY A 8 0.31 2.64 -13.84
N MET A 9 -0.78 2.08 -13.32
CA MET A 9 -1.95 2.87 -12.94
C MET A 9 -1.70 3.64 -11.64
N ARG A 10 -2.24 4.86 -11.56
CA ARG A 10 -2.26 5.63 -10.32
C ARG A 10 -3.36 5.13 -9.41
N TRP A 11 -3.14 5.20 -8.10
CA TRP A 11 -4.10 4.78 -7.09
C TRP A 11 -5.44 5.51 -7.21
N GLY A 12 -5.40 6.82 -7.43
CA GLY A 12 -6.58 7.67 -7.56
C GLY A 12 -7.42 7.39 -8.80
N ASP A 13 -6.81 6.83 -9.86
CA ASP A 13 -7.51 6.47 -11.10
C ASP A 13 -8.32 5.16 -10.96
N LEU A 14 -8.10 4.41 -9.87
CA LEU A 14 -8.82 3.16 -9.60
C LEU A 14 -10.19 3.44 -8.96
N SER A 15 -11.18 2.62 -9.35
CA SER A 15 -12.46 2.62 -8.64
C SER A 15 -12.26 2.24 -7.17
N GLU A 16 -13.14 2.74 -6.30
CA GLU A 16 -13.13 2.42 -4.87
C GLU A 16 -13.20 0.91 -4.63
N ASP A 17 -14.06 0.19 -5.36
CA ASP A 17 -14.14 -1.28 -5.30
C ASP A 17 -12.80 -1.97 -5.64
N THR A 18 -12.06 -1.44 -6.63
CA THR A 18 -10.76 -1.99 -7.02
C THR A 18 -9.72 -1.70 -5.95
N ARG A 19 -9.73 -0.49 -5.38
CA ARG A 19 -8.85 -0.10 -4.27
C ARG A 19 -9.10 -0.99 -3.06
N GLN A 20 -10.36 -1.21 -2.68
CA GLN A 20 -10.70 -2.08 -1.56
C GLN A 20 -10.29 -3.53 -1.81
N MET A 21 -10.55 -4.07 -3.00
CA MET A 21 -10.12 -5.42 -3.37
C MET A 21 -8.59 -5.59 -3.28
N LEU A 22 -7.83 -4.56 -3.66
CA LEU A 22 -6.37 -4.56 -3.57
C LEU A 22 -5.89 -4.50 -2.12
N LEU A 23 -6.51 -3.66 -1.29
CA LEU A 23 -6.21 -3.57 0.15
C LEU A 23 -6.52 -4.87 0.89
N ASP A 24 -7.65 -5.53 0.61
CA ASP A 24 -8.01 -6.84 1.19
C ASP A 24 -6.98 -7.93 0.84
N ARG A 25 -6.23 -7.70 -0.24
CA ARG A 25 -5.19 -8.59 -0.76
C ARG A 25 -3.80 -8.03 -0.54
N ALA A 26 -3.62 -6.91 0.14
CA ALA A 26 -2.31 -6.34 0.42
C ALA A 26 -1.70 -7.02 1.65
N ASP A 27 -0.40 -7.25 1.59
CA ASP A 27 0.45 -7.52 2.74
C ASP A 27 1.43 -6.36 2.90
N ILE A 28 1.91 -6.14 4.11
CA ILE A 28 2.85 -5.08 4.41
C ILE A 28 4.27 -5.62 4.22
N ASP A 29 4.90 -5.21 3.12
CA ASP A 29 6.28 -5.59 2.80
C ASP A 29 7.23 -4.48 3.26
N GLY A 30 7.36 -4.37 4.59
CA GLY A 30 8.28 -3.47 5.28
C GLY A 30 7.86 -2.00 5.29
N PHE A 31 7.79 -1.41 6.48
CA PHE A 31 7.73 0.04 6.67
C PHE A 31 8.91 0.45 7.55
N ASN A 32 9.68 1.41 7.07
CA ASN A 32 10.77 2.01 7.84
C ASN A 32 10.38 3.45 8.16
N GLY A 33 10.29 3.76 9.46
CA GLY A 33 10.21 5.12 9.96
C GLY A 33 11.60 5.60 10.35
N ALA A 34 11.91 6.87 10.09
CA ALA A 34 13.03 7.51 10.75
C ALA A 34 12.62 7.92 12.18
N ASP A 35 13.57 7.93 13.12
CA ASP A 35 13.31 8.39 14.48
C ASP A 35 12.78 9.84 14.46
N GLY A 36 11.55 10.02 14.96
CA GLY A 36 10.86 11.32 15.00
C GLY A 36 9.90 11.58 13.83
N ASP A 37 9.83 10.71 12.83
CA ASP A 37 8.81 10.81 11.79
C ASP A 37 7.46 10.32 12.30
N ARG A 38 6.41 11.10 12.03
CA ARG A 38 5.02 10.72 12.32
C ARG A 38 4.52 9.59 11.44
N TYR A 39 5.17 9.38 10.29
CA TYR A 39 4.79 8.37 9.31
C TYR A 39 6.01 7.54 8.91
N SER A 40 5.87 6.23 9.01
CA SER A 40 6.79 5.29 8.37
C SER A 40 6.39 5.12 6.90
N ARG A 41 7.38 5.03 6.01
CA ARG A 41 7.15 4.77 4.58
C ARG A 41 7.52 3.34 4.23
N GLY A 42 6.74 2.73 3.35
CA GLY A 42 6.88 1.32 3.00
C GLY A 42 6.22 0.96 1.69
N THR A 43 6.24 -0.32 1.38
CA THR A 43 5.57 -0.88 0.20
C THR A 43 4.49 -1.86 0.64
N LEU A 44 3.31 -1.73 0.06
CA LEU A 44 2.27 -2.75 0.16
C LEU A 44 2.42 -3.72 -1.00
N HIS A 45 2.56 -5.00 -0.71
CA HIS A 45 2.63 -6.05 -1.71
C HIS A 45 1.23 -6.65 -1.91
N PHE A 46 0.69 -6.61 -3.13
CA PHE A 46 -0.58 -7.28 -3.41
C PHE A 46 -0.35 -8.79 -3.57
N ARG A 47 -0.86 -9.58 -2.61
CA ARG A 47 -0.74 -11.05 -2.55
C ARG A 47 -1.09 -11.71 -3.88
N ASN A 48 -0.34 -12.77 -4.20
CA ASN A 48 -0.45 -13.52 -5.46
C ASN A 48 -0.15 -12.67 -6.72
N THR A 49 0.51 -11.53 -6.56
CA THR A 49 1.03 -10.72 -7.65
C THR A 49 2.51 -10.40 -7.43
N LEU A 50 3.20 -9.83 -8.41
CA LEU A 50 4.52 -9.21 -8.24
C LEU A 50 4.40 -7.68 -8.21
N MET A 51 3.25 -7.17 -7.75
CA MET A 51 2.95 -5.74 -7.76
C MET A 51 2.82 -5.23 -6.35
N GLY A 52 3.26 -4.00 -6.15
CA GLY A 52 3.02 -3.27 -4.93
C GLY A 52 2.77 -1.80 -5.18
N ILE A 53 2.54 -1.09 -4.10
CA ILE A 53 2.35 0.36 -4.10
C ILE A 53 3.05 0.98 -2.90
N GLN A 54 3.67 2.13 -3.10
CA GLN A 54 4.21 2.90 -1.99
C GLN A 54 3.08 3.42 -1.11
N ALA A 55 3.25 3.26 0.18
CA ALA A 55 2.30 3.71 1.18
C ALA A 55 3.04 4.30 2.38
N SER A 56 2.29 5.04 3.19
CA SER A 56 2.73 5.54 4.49
C SER A 56 1.81 5.01 5.58
N VAL A 57 2.35 4.81 6.78
CA VAL A 57 1.59 4.38 7.95
C VAL A 57 1.99 5.25 9.14
N GLU A 58 1.06 5.60 10.02
CA GLU A 58 1.43 6.35 11.24
C GLU A 58 2.36 5.50 12.11
N THR A 59 3.52 6.05 12.45
CA THR A 59 4.56 5.38 13.23
C THR A 59 4.02 4.92 14.59
N ASP A 60 3.14 5.73 15.21
CA ASP A 60 2.50 5.46 16.49
C ASP A 60 1.47 4.32 16.46
N ARG A 61 1.00 3.93 15.26
CA ARG A 61 0.07 2.80 15.08
C ARG A 61 0.77 1.51 14.66
N PHE A 62 2.09 1.53 14.46
CA PHE A 62 2.86 0.34 14.09
C PHE A 62 3.16 -0.53 15.33
N SER A 63 2.12 -0.91 16.07
CA SER A 63 2.18 -1.83 17.21
C SER A 63 1.42 -3.12 16.88
N GLY A 64 1.85 -3.80 15.82
CA GLY A 64 1.53 -5.21 15.57
C GLY A 64 0.04 -5.60 15.60
N ASP A 65 -0.80 -5.06 14.72
CA ASP A 65 -1.83 -5.83 14.02
C ASP A 65 -2.41 -5.02 12.83
N MET A 66 -2.56 -5.63 11.65
CA MET A 66 -2.84 -4.94 10.38
C MET A 66 -4.23 -4.31 10.26
N GLY A 67 -5.19 -4.67 11.11
CA GLY A 67 -6.60 -4.32 10.91
C GLY A 67 -6.94 -2.84 11.05
N ASN A 68 -6.05 -2.01 11.61
CA ASN A 68 -6.41 -0.65 12.02
C ASN A 68 -5.29 0.41 11.84
N ASN A 69 -4.28 0.13 11.01
CA ASN A 69 -3.03 0.89 11.01
C ASN A 69 -3.08 2.27 10.34
N GLY A 70 -4.21 2.69 9.77
CA GLY A 70 -4.29 4.01 9.10
C GLY A 70 -3.27 4.10 7.96
N ILE A 71 -3.37 3.19 6.99
CA ILE A 71 -2.52 3.18 5.80
C ILE A 71 -2.96 4.34 4.90
N PHE A 72 -2.00 5.18 4.53
CA PHE A 72 -2.19 6.29 3.60
C PHE A 72 -1.48 5.97 2.29
N ILE A 73 -2.25 5.98 1.20
CA ILE A 73 -1.73 5.84 -0.16
C ILE A 73 -2.08 7.15 -0.87
N ASP A 74 -1.07 7.80 -1.42
CA ASP A 74 -1.28 8.99 -2.23
C ASP A 74 -2.07 8.62 -3.49
N ASP A 75 -3.02 9.44 -3.92
CA ASP A 75 -3.76 9.21 -5.16
C ASP A 75 -2.83 9.19 -6.39
N ASP A 76 -1.69 9.89 -6.34
CA ASP A 76 -0.65 9.86 -7.37
C ASP A 76 0.29 8.64 -7.25
N ALA A 77 0.17 7.81 -6.22
CA ALA A 77 1.01 6.63 -6.05
C ALA A 77 0.75 5.64 -7.20
N VAL A 78 1.82 5.15 -7.82
CA VAL A 78 1.75 4.28 -8.98
C VAL A 78 1.93 2.83 -8.57
N ILE A 79 1.05 1.95 -9.05
CA ILE A 79 1.23 0.50 -8.91
C ILE A 79 2.43 0.08 -9.74
N SER A 80 3.45 -0.42 -9.06
CA SER A 80 4.71 -0.84 -9.68
C SER A 80 4.96 -2.31 -9.45
N ARG A 81 5.87 -2.87 -10.25
CA ARG A 81 6.42 -4.19 -9.97
C ARG A 81 7.42 -4.08 -8.83
N ILE A 82 7.39 -5.03 -7.89
CA ILE A 82 8.35 -5.16 -6.79
C ILE A 82 9.29 -6.35 -7.01
#